data_AF-A0A1Q6XIF7-F1
#
_entry.id   AF-A0A1Q6XIF7-F1
#
_cell.length_a   1.000
_cell.length_b   1.000
_cell.length_c   1.000
_cell.angle_alpha   90.00
_cell.angle_beta   90.00
_cell.angle_gamma   90.00
#
_symmetry.space_group_name_H-M   'P 1'
#
loop_
_entity.id
_entity.type
_entity.pdbx_description
1 polymer ?
#
loop_
_entity_poly.entity_id
_entity_poly.type
_entity_poly.pdbx_seq_one_letter_code
_entity_poly.pdbx_strand_id
1 'polypeptide(L)'
;MREIDLAVYADALAGESAALSARAERIRSKLRQAKIERRARNDLTAATVDRLASLGLLGSIDERAAHAELRELEDSLAALEELQAWVEEELAATNAA
;
A
#
# COMPACT_ATOMS: atom_id res chain seq x y z
N MET A 1 -16.01 12.45 -25.52
CA MET A 1 -14.76 11.65 -25.55
C MET A 1 -15.03 10.39 -26.38
N ARG A 2 -14.05 9.73 -27.02
CA ARG A 2 -14.35 8.45 -27.68
C ARG A 2 -14.37 7.34 -26.62
N GLU A 3 -15.35 6.44 -26.70
CA GLU A 3 -15.50 5.30 -25.78
C GLU A 3 -14.21 4.51 -25.59
N ILE A 4 -13.51 4.19 -26.69
CA ILE A 4 -12.25 3.44 -26.66
C ILE A 4 -11.18 4.17 -25.84
N ASP A 5 -11.09 5.50 -25.94
CA ASP A 5 -10.09 6.27 -25.19
C ASP A 5 -10.38 6.21 -23.68
N LEU A 6 -11.66 6.27 -23.29
CA LEU A 6 -12.07 6.11 -21.89
C LEU A 6 -11.82 4.69 -21.36
N ALA A 7 -12.09 3.66 -22.17
CA ALA A 7 -11.89 2.26 -21.78
C ALA A 7 -10.40 1.93 -21.56
N VAL A 8 -9.54 2.43 -22.46
CA VAL A 8 -8.07 2.30 -22.29
C VAL A 8 -7.61 3.05 -21.05
N TYR A 9 -8.17 4.22 -20.77
CA TYR A 9 -7.81 4.98 -19.59
C TYR A 9 -8.25 4.27 -18.30
N ALA A 10 -9.46 3.71 -18.26
CA ALA A 10 -9.95 2.91 -17.12
C ALA A 10 -9.03 1.72 -16.81
N ASP A 11 -8.55 1.01 -17.82
CA ASP A 11 -7.59 -0.09 -17.65
C ASP A 11 -6.26 0.41 -17.06
N ALA A 12 -5.75 1.54 -17.53
CA ALA A 12 -4.54 2.16 -16.98
C ALA A 12 -4.72 2.52 -15.49
N LEU A 13 -5.86 3.12 -15.12
CA LEU A 13 -6.17 3.45 -13.73
C LEU A 13 -6.27 2.20 -12.84
N ALA A 14 -6.85 1.11 -13.35
CA ALA A 14 -6.91 -0.16 -12.65
C ALA A 14 -5.50 -0.73 -12.37
N GLY A 15 -4.59 -0.62 -13.35
CA GLY A 15 -3.18 -1.00 -13.18
C GLY A 15 -2.47 -0.20 -12.08
N GLU A 16 -2.66 1.11 -12.07
CA GLU A 16 -2.08 1.98 -11.03
C GLU A 16 -2.65 1.69 -9.64
N SER A 17 -3.97 1.46 -9.55
CA SER A 17 -4.63 1.11 -8.28
C SER A 17 -4.08 -0.19 -7.70
N ALA A 18 -3.88 -1.20 -8.55
CA ALA A 18 -3.26 -2.46 -8.15
C ALA A 18 -1.81 -2.25 -7.67
N ALA A 19 -1.02 -1.41 -8.35
CA ALA A 19 0.36 -1.13 -7.99
C ALA A 19 0.47 -0.40 -6.63
N LEU A 20 -0.35 0.63 -6.42
CA LEU A 20 -0.41 1.38 -5.16
C LEU A 20 -0.88 0.50 -4.00
N SER A 21 -1.93 -0.29 -4.21
CA SER A 21 -2.44 -1.25 -3.23
C SER A 21 -1.39 -2.28 -2.83
N ALA A 22 -0.66 -2.84 -3.80
CA ALA A 22 0.43 -3.77 -3.53
C ALA A 22 1.57 -3.10 -2.73
N ARG A 23 1.87 -1.83 -2.98
CA ARG A 23 2.85 -1.06 -2.21
C ARG A 23 2.38 -0.83 -0.78
N ALA A 24 1.14 -0.41 -0.58
CA ALA A 24 0.55 -0.21 0.74
C ALA A 24 0.59 -1.51 1.57
N GLU A 25 0.26 -2.65 0.96
CA GLU A 25 0.28 -3.94 1.66
C GLU A 25 1.70 -4.37 2.06
N ARG A 26 2.71 -4.10 1.23
CA ARG A 26 4.11 -4.33 1.63
C ARG A 26 4.48 -3.53 2.89
N ILE A 27 4.03 -2.29 3.02
CA ILE A 27 4.28 -1.46 4.21
C ILE A 27 3.52 -2.01 5.41
N ARG A 28 2.24 -2.36 5.26
CA ARG A 28 1.45 -2.98 6.34
C ARG A 28 2.11 -4.26 6.84
N SER A 29 2.65 -5.08 5.94
CA SER A 29 3.40 -6.28 6.31
C SER A 29 4.63 -5.97 7.16
N LYS A 30 5.43 -4.96 6.77
CA LYS A 30 6.58 -4.49 7.56
C LYS A 30 6.17 -4.00 8.95
N LEU A 31 5.07 -3.23 9.06
CA LEU A 31 4.54 -2.75 10.34
C LEU A 31 4.07 -3.90 11.24
N ARG A 32 3.39 -4.90 10.68
CA ARG A 32 3.01 -6.12 11.41
C ARG A 32 4.23 -6.88 11.91
N GLN A 33 5.26 -7.02 11.08
CA GLN A 33 6.54 -7.62 11.48
C GLN A 33 7.21 -6.83 12.61
N ALA A 34 7.30 -5.50 12.51
CA ALA A 34 7.89 -4.65 13.54
C ALA A 34 7.20 -4.82 14.90
N LYS A 35 5.86 -4.95 14.91
CA LYS A 35 5.09 -5.25 16.13
C LYS A 35 5.48 -6.60 16.75
N ILE A 36 5.66 -7.63 15.94
CA ILE A 36 6.10 -8.96 16.40
C ILE A 36 7.51 -8.86 16.99
N GLU A 37 8.43 -8.21 16.29
CA GLU A 37 9.81 -8.08 16.74
C GLU A 37 9.94 -7.23 18.00
N ARG A 38 9.16 -6.15 18.12
CA ARG A 38 9.08 -5.35 19.34
C ARG A 38 8.61 -6.18 20.53
N ARG A 39 7.59 -7.04 20.34
CA ARG A 39 7.17 -7.98 21.37
C ARG A 39 8.27 -8.98 21.71
N ALA A 40 8.93 -9.55 20.70
CA ALA A 40 10.04 -10.47 20.93
C ALA A 40 11.17 -9.83 21.75
N ARG A 41 11.50 -8.55 21.50
CA ARG A 41 12.50 -7.82 22.30
C ARG A 41 12.09 -7.62 23.75
N ASN A 42 10.80 -7.51 24.03
CA ASN A 42 10.29 -7.35 25.40
C ASN A 42 10.22 -8.68 26.16
N ASP A 43 9.96 -9.78 25.44
CA ASP A 43 9.68 -11.10 26.04
C ASP A 43 10.94 -11.99 26.14
N LEU A 44 12.00 -11.70 25.36
CA LEU A 44 13.25 -12.47 25.31
C LEU A 44 14.37 -11.84 26.13
N THR A 45 15.39 -12.65 26.47
CA THR A 45 16.58 -12.14 27.15
C THR A 45 17.41 -11.24 26.24
N ALA A 46 18.09 -10.24 26.82
CA ALA A 46 18.96 -9.34 26.07
C ALA A 46 20.00 -10.09 25.21
N ALA A 47 20.65 -11.11 25.75
CA ALA A 47 21.62 -11.93 25.01
C ALA A 47 20.99 -12.64 23.78
N THR A 48 19.74 -13.09 23.89
CA THR A 48 19.01 -13.68 22.75
C THR A 48 18.70 -12.63 21.70
N VAL A 49 18.22 -11.47 22.13
CA VAL A 49 17.91 -10.33 21.26
C VAL A 49 19.17 -9.88 20.51
N ASP A 50 20.29 -9.70 21.21
CA ASP A 50 21.57 -9.30 20.62
C ASP A 50 22.05 -10.32 19.58
N ARG A 51 21.93 -11.61 19.90
CA ARG A 51 22.30 -12.68 18.97
C ARG A 51 21.43 -12.65 17.71
N LEU A 52 20.10 -12.55 17.85
CA LEU A 52 19.18 -12.51 16.71
C LEU A 52 19.35 -11.23 15.87
N ALA A 53 19.62 -10.10 16.51
CA ALA A 53 19.94 -8.85 15.83
C ALA A 53 21.24 -8.97 15.02
N SER A 54 22.28 -9.59 15.58
CA SER A 54 23.55 -9.84 14.85
C SER A 54 23.40 -10.77 13.65
N LEU A 55 22.36 -11.62 13.65
CA LEU A 55 21.99 -12.48 12.52
C LEU A 55 21.07 -11.79 11.51
N GLY A 56 20.65 -10.54 11.75
CA GLY A 56 19.71 -9.82 10.91
C GLY A 56 18.26 -10.31 10.99
N LEU A 57 17.91 -11.12 11.99
CA LEU A 57 16.56 -11.68 12.17
C LEU A 57 15.61 -10.74 12.92
N LEU A 58 16.16 -9.78 13.65
CA LEU A 58 15.42 -8.67 14.26
C LEU A 58 15.86 -7.37 13.59
N GLY A 59 14.99 -6.81 12.75
CA GLY A 59 15.24 -5.59 12.01
C GLY A 59 14.82 -4.34 12.77
N SER A 60 15.28 -3.17 12.31
CA SER A 60 14.72 -1.89 12.70
C SER A 60 14.07 -1.27 11.49
N ILE A 61 12.78 -0.97 11.58
CA ILE A 61 12.13 -0.05 10.66
C ILE A 61 11.83 1.24 11.39
N ASP A 62 11.85 2.35 10.67
CA ASP A 62 11.24 3.59 11.17
C ASP A 62 9.71 3.45 11.02
N GLU A 63 9.05 3.02 12.11
CA GLU A 63 7.60 2.85 12.14
C GLU A 63 6.86 4.16 11.83
N ARG A 64 7.42 5.32 12.22
CA ARG A 64 6.80 6.63 11.96
C ARG A 64 6.84 6.96 10.47
N ALA A 65 8.00 6.79 9.84
CA ALA A 65 8.13 6.99 8.40
C ALA A 65 7.24 6.02 7.61
N ALA A 66 7.18 4.75 8.03
CA ALA A 66 6.32 3.74 7.41
C ALA A 66 4.82 4.07 7.54
N HIS A 67 4.38 4.58 8.69
CA HIS A 67 2.99 5.04 8.86
C HIS A 67 2.67 6.26 8.01
N ALA A 68 3.61 7.21 7.88
CA ALA A 68 3.44 8.37 7.01
C ALA A 68 3.33 7.96 5.53
N GLU A 69 4.23 7.09 5.05
CA GLU A 69 4.18 6.57 3.68
C GLU A 69 2.88 5.79 3.42
N LEU A 70 2.44 4.96 4.38
CA LEU A 70 1.16 4.24 4.25
C LEU A 70 -0.01 5.22 4.11
N ARG A 71 -0.01 6.29 4.89
CA ARG A 71 -1.08 7.30 4.84
C ARG A 71 -1.11 8.00 3.48
N GLU A 72 0.05 8.40 2.95
CA GLU A 72 0.15 9.01 1.63
C GLU A 72 -0.35 8.08 0.51
N LEU A 73 -0.07 6.77 0.61
CA LEU A 73 -0.58 5.78 -0.35
C LEU A 73 -2.09 5.60 -0.24
N GLU A 74 -2.65 5.62 0.98
CA GLU A 74 -4.10 5.55 1.20
C GLU A 74 -4.81 6.79 0.65
N ASP A 75 -4.23 7.98 0.85
CA ASP A 75 -4.77 9.22 0.28
C ASP A 75 -4.67 9.22 -1.26
N SER A 76 -3.58 8.66 -1.82
CA SER A 76 -3.41 8.50 -3.28
C SER A 76 -4.41 7.51 -3.89
N LEU A 77 -4.68 6.39 -3.20
CA LEU A 77 -5.67 5.41 -3.61
C LEU A 77 -7.07 6.01 -3.62
N ALA A 78 -7.45 6.76 -2.59
CA ALA A 78 -8.75 7.42 -2.53
C ALA A 78 -8.95 8.40 -3.70
N ALA A 79 -7.94 9.21 -4.02
CA ALA A 79 -7.99 10.11 -5.17
C ALA A 79 -8.11 9.34 -6.51
N LEU A 80 -7.44 8.19 -6.62
CA LEU A 80 -7.52 7.34 -7.80
C LEU A 80 -8.91 6.68 -7.94
N GLU A 81 -9.51 6.24 -6.84
CA GLU A 81 -10.86 5.69 -6.80
C GLU A 81 -11.91 6.72 -7.25
N GLU A 82 -11.78 7.98 -6.84
CA GLU A 82 -12.64 9.07 -7.32
C GLU A 82 -12.53 9.26 -8.84
N LEU A 83 -11.31 9.21 -9.37
CA LEU A 83 -11.08 9.34 -10.81
C LEU A 83 -11.60 8.13 -11.59
N GLN A 84 -11.43 6.92 -11.06
CA GLN A 84 -11.98 5.69 -11.65
C GLN A 84 -13.50 5.77 -11.73
N ALA A 85 -14.17 6.16 -10.64
CA ALA A 85 -15.63 6.31 -10.62
C ALA A 85 -16.10 7.31 -11.68
N TRP A 86 -15.43 8.45 -11.82
CA TRP A 86 -15.76 9.44 -12.85
C TRP A 86 -15.60 8.87 -14.27
N VAL A 87 -14.52 8.13 -14.55
CA VAL A 87 -14.30 7.51 -15.87
C VAL A 87 -15.38 6.45 -16.17
N GLU A 88 -15.77 5.67 -15.17
CA GLU A 88 -16.83 4.66 -15.29
C GLU A 88 -18.20 5.30 -15.59
N GLU A 89 -18.51 6.44 -14.96
CA GLU A 89 -19.72 7.21 -15.24
C GLU A 89 -19.73 7.76 -16.68
N GLU A 90 -18.61 8.32 -17.16
CA GLU A 90 -18.48 8.81 -18.53
C GLU A 90 -18.57 7.69 -19.57
N LEU A 91 -18.02 6.52 -19.27
CA LEU A 91 -18.16 5.31 -20.10
C LEU A 91 -19.62 4.87 -20.20
N ALA A 92 -20.31 4.80 -19.05
CA ALA A 92 -21.71 4.41 -19.02
C ALA A 92 -22.59 5.39 -19.82
N ALA A 93 -22.33 6.70 -19.71
CA ALA A 93 -23.04 7.72 -20.48
C ALA A 93 -22.76 7.61 -21.99
N THR A 94 -21.52 7.33 -22.37
CA THR A 94 -21.13 7.15 -23.78
C THR A 94 -21.77 5.90 -24.39
N ASN A 95 -21.86 4.81 -23.63
CA ASN A 95 -22.46 3.54 -24.07
C ASN A 95 -23.99 3.60 -24.20
N ALA A 96 -24.63 4.55 -23.53
CA ALA A 96 -26.09 4.73 -23.55
C ALA A 96 -26.59 5.66 -24.68
N ALA A 97 -25.68 6.39 -25.35
CA ALA A 97 -25.96 7.35 -26.41
C ALA A 97 -25.88 6.73 -27.81
#